data_AF-A0A2E4E467-F1
#
_entry.id   AF-A0A2E4E467-F1
#
_cell.length_a   1.000
_cell.length_b   1.000
_cell.length_c   1.000
_cell.angle_alpha   90.00
_cell.angle_beta   90.00
_cell.angle_gamma   90.00
#
_symmetry.space_group_name_H-M   'P 1'
#
loop_
_entity.id
_entity.type
_entity.pdbx_description
1 polymer ?
#
loop_
_entity_poly.entity_id
_entity_poly.type
_entity_poly.pdbx_seq_one_letter_code
_entity_poly.pdbx_strand_id
1 'polypeptide(L)' 'MDKNLAEDLIKRLKSKGADQCDVMFLKSQSISSSQRLGKLEKNEYSTSYEVGIRCIIGKKQSIISSSNLKKKIF' A
#
# COMPACT_ATOMS: atom_id res chain seq x y z
N MET A 1 1.27 -9.24 8.23
CA MET A 1 0.57 -7.94 8.15
C MET A 1 -0.51 -7.96 9.21
N ASP A 2 -0.56 -6.95 10.08
CA ASP A 2 -1.51 -6.96 11.20
C ASP A 2 -2.93 -7.06 10.66
N LYS A 3 -3.65 -8.11 11.08
CA LYS A 3 -4.96 -8.47 10.53
C LYS A 3 -5.99 -7.34 10.69
N ASN A 4 -5.76 -6.44 11.64
CA ASN A 4 -6.71 -5.39 12.03
C ASN A 4 -6.35 -3.99 11.51
N LEU A 5 -5.22 -3.80 10.82
CA LEU A 5 -4.78 -2.46 10.41
C LEU A 5 -5.75 -1.79 9.40
N ALA A 6 -6.32 -2.58 8.49
CA ALA A 6 -7.32 -2.10 7.53
C ALA A 6 -8.59 -1.63 8.25
N GLU A 7 -9.08 -2.42 9.20
CA GLU A 7 -10.26 -2.11 9.98
C GLU A 7 -10.06 -0.84 10.81
N ASP A 8 -8.90 -0.69 11.46
CA ASP A 8 -8.57 0.49 12.24
C ASP A 8 -8.52 1.76 11.39
N LEU A 9 -7.96 1.66 10.17
CA LEU A 9 -7.97 2.77 9.21
C LEU A 9 -9.39 3.10 8.75
N ILE A 10 -10.20 2.10 8.39
CA ILE A 10 -11.61 2.31 8.01
C ILE A 10 -12.38 2.99 9.14
N LYS A 11 -12.23 2.53 10.40
CA LYS A 11 -12.85 3.15 11.58
C LYS A 11 -12.42 4.61 11.75
N ARG A 12 -11.13 4.91 11.58
CA ARG A 12 -10.61 6.30 11.65
C ARG A 12 -11.13 7.18 10.51
N LEU A 13 -11.22 6.66 9.29
CA LEU A 13 -11.72 7.43 8.14
C LEU A 13 -13.21 7.74 8.30
N LYS A 14 -14.01 6.76 8.72
CA LYS A 14 -15.43 6.96 9.03
C LYS A 14 -15.64 7.96 10.16
N SER A 15 -14.87 7.87 11.25
CA SER A 15 -14.96 8.85 12.36
C SER A 15 -14.51 10.27 11.97
N LYS A 16 -13.83 10.42 10.83
CA LYS A 16 -13.44 11.71 10.23
C LYS A 16 -14.42 12.20 9.15
N GLY A 17 -15.55 11.52 8.95
CA GLY A 17 -16.63 11.98 8.07
C GLY A 17 -16.65 11.36 6.67
N ALA A 18 -15.93 10.26 6.43
CA ALA A 18 -16.10 9.49 5.20
C ALA A 18 -17.43 8.73 5.20
N ASP A 19 -18.26 8.92 4.16
CA ASP A 19 -19.51 8.17 3.97
C ASP A 19 -19.20 6.73 3.56
N GLN A 20 -18.23 6.57 2.65
CA GLN A 20 -17.68 5.29 2.21
C GLN A 20 -16.17 5.39 2.15
N CYS A 21 -15.47 4.29 2.46
CA CYS A 21 -14.03 4.22 2.30
C CYS A 21 -13.56 2.78 2.08
N ASP A 22 -12.48 2.68 1.32
CA ASP A 22 -11.79 1.42 1.04
C ASP A 22 -10.32 1.59 1.44
N VAL A 23 -9.75 0.53 2.01
CA VAL A 23 -8.33 0.46 2.34
C VAL A 23 -7.78 -0.81 1.72
N MET A 24 -6.80 -0.66 0.84
CA MET A 24 -6.10 -1.77 0.20
C MET A 24 -4.65 -1.76 0.66
N PHE A 25 -4.12 -2.95 0.92
CA PHE A 25 -2.70 -3.13 1.14
C PHE A 25 -2.12 -4.04 0.08
N LEU A 26 -0.98 -3.63 -0.47
CA LEU A 26 -0.27 -4.37 -1.48
C LEU A 26 1.12 -4.73 -0.94
N LYS A 27 1.51 -5.99 -1.12
CA LYS A 27 2.89 -6.43 -1.02
C LYS A 27 3.30 -6.94 -2.39
N SER A 28 4.30 -6.32 -2.98
CA SER A 28 4.85 -6.74 -4.28
C SER A 28 6.23 -7.34 -4.06
N GLN A 29 6.50 -8.44 -4.76
CA GLN A 29 7.82 -9.06 -4.81
C GLN A 29 8.21 -9.20 -6.28
N SER A 30 9.43 -8.80 -6.62
CA SER A 30 9.95 -8.86 -7.99
C SER A 30 11.35 -9.45 -7.96
N ILE A 31 11.62 -10.34 -8.92
CA ILE A 31 12.94 -10.89 -9.17
C ILE A 31 13.26 -10.58 -10.64
N SER A 32 14.44 -10.00 -10.88
CA SER A 32 14.96 -9.76 -12.22
C SER A 32 16.35 -10.37 -12.36
N SER A 33 16.63 -10.95 -13.53
CA SER A 33 17.92 -11.54 -13.87
C SER A 33 18.36 -11.01 -15.22
N SER A 34 19.57 -10.49 -15.34
CA SER A 34 20.16 -10.05 -16.60
C SER A 34 21.39 -10.88 -16.96
N GLN A 35 21.50 -11.23 -18.23
CA GLN A 35 22.60 -12.03 -18.77
C GLN A 35 23.12 -11.40 -20.05
N ARG A 36 24.44 -11.40 -20.24
CA ARG A 36 25.07 -10.97 -21.49
C ARG A 36 26.15 -11.97 -21.90
N LEU A 37 26.14 -12.35 -23.18
CA LEU A 37 27.07 -13.33 -23.77
C LEU A 37 27.13 -14.65 -22.97
N GLY A 38 25.97 -15.15 -22.53
CA GLY A 38 25.90 -16.39 -21.74
C GLY A 38 26.34 -16.26 -20.28
N LYS A 39 26.77 -15.07 -19.82
CA LYS A 39 27.19 -14.82 -18.43
C LYS A 39 26.17 -14.01 -17.68
N LEU A 40 25.80 -14.48 -16.49
CA LEU A 40 24.93 -13.75 -15.57
C LEU A 40 25.63 -12.44 -15.16
N GLU A 41 24.95 -11.32 -15.32
CA GLU A 41 25.48 -10.00 -14.95
C GLU A 41 24.85 -9.48 -13.66
N LYS A 42 23.54 -9.70 -13.49
CA LYS A 42 22.81 -9.16 -12.34
C LYS A 42 21.64 -10.06 -11.97
N ASN A 43 21.43 -10.20 -10.67
CA ASN A 43 20.18 -10.65 -10.09
C ASN A 43 19.72 -9.58 -9.12
N GLU A 44 18.46 -9.17 -9.22
CA GLU A 44 17.83 -8.27 -8.27
C GLU A 44 16.62 -8.95 -7.65
N TYR A 45 16.45 -8.70 -6.36
CA TYR A 45 15.24 -9.01 -5.63
C TYR A 45 14.74 -7.72 -5.01
N SER A 46 13.46 -7.42 -5.23
CA SER A 46 12.80 -6.26 -4.65
C SER A 46 11.54 -6.68 -3.93
N THR A 47 11.27 -6.04 -2.78
CA THR A 47 10.00 -6.13 -2.08
C THR A 47 9.50 -4.73 -1.79
N SER A 48 8.29 -4.42 -2.20
CA SER A 48 7.60 -3.18 -1.82
C SER A 48 6.34 -3.49 -1.02
N TYR A 49 5.97 -2.53 -0.18
CA TYR A 49 4.71 -2.53 0.53
C TYR A 49 4.03 -1.19 0.33
N GLU A 50 2.74 -1.21 0.06
CA GLU A 50 1.95 -0.03 -0.24
C GLU A 50 0.59 -0.10 0.46
N VAL A 51 0.05 1.06 0.81
CA VAL A 51 -1.36 1.25 1.17
C VAL A 51 -2.01 2.17 0.16
N GLY A 52 -3.19 1.79 -0.30
CA GLY A 52 -4.12 2.65 -1.04
C GLY A 52 -5.35 2.92 -0.19
N ILE A 53 -5.81 4.17 -0.17
CA ILE A 53 -7.04 4.58 0.50
C ILE A 53 -7.90 5.34 -0.48
N ARG A 54 -9.18 4.97 -0.55
CA ARG A 54 -10.22 5.77 -1.20
C ARG A 54 -11.23 6.20 -0.15
N CYS A 55 -11.64 7.47 -0.19
CA CYS A 55 -12.75 7.99 0.61
C CYS A 55 -13.75 8.72 -0.29
N ILE A 56 -15.04 8.58 0.03
CA ILE A 56 -16.16 9.26 -0.61
C ILE A 56 -16.89 10.09 0.44
N ILE A 57 -17.16 11.35 0.12
CA ILE A 57 -17.98 12.28 0.92
C ILE A 57 -18.97 12.95 -0.04
N GLY A 58 -20.26 12.64 0.12
CA GLY A 58 -21.32 12.98 -0.81
C GLY A 58 -21.04 12.47 -2.21
N LYS A 59 -20.86 13.38 -3.16
CA LYS A 59 -20.55 13.08 -4.58
C LYS A 59 -19.07 13.30 -4.93
N LYS A 60 -18.19 13.42 -3.94
CA LYS A 60 -16.75 13.70 -4.12
C LYS A 60 -15.93 12.52 -3.63
N GLN A 61 -14.86 12.19 -4.35
CA GLN A 61 -13.92 11.15 -3.97
C GLN A 61 -12.49 11.69 -3.89
N SER A 62 -11.70 11.11 -2.99
CA SER A 62 -10.25 11.29 -2.92
C SER A 62 -9.57 9.94 -2.80
N ILE A 63 -8.44 9.79 -3.49
CA ILE A 63 -7.64 8.57 -3.52
C ILE A 63 -6.20 8.96 -3.21
N ILE A 64 -5.60 8.30 -2.23
CA ILE A 64 -4.19 8.49 -1.85
C ILE A 64 -3.50 7.13 -1.73
N SER A 65 -2.20 7.10 -1.96
CA SER A 65 -1.36 5.94 -1.70
C SER A 65 -0.06 6.32 -1.00
N SER A 66 0.54 5.35 -0.31
CA SER A 66 1.83 5.52 0.36
C SER A 66 2.58 4.20 0.44
N SER A 67 3.90 4.24 0.30
CA SER A 67 4.80 3.11 0.56
C SER A 67 5.38 3.12 1.99
N ASN A 68 5.05 4.13 2.80
CA ASN A 68 5.47 4.21 4.20
C ASN A 68 4.33 3.79 5.13
N LEU A 69 4.43 2.54 5.61
CA LEU A 69 3.44 1.91 6.49
C LEU A 69 3.84 1.97 7.97
N LYS A 70 4.91 2.67 8.32
CA LYS A 70 5.36 2.76 9.71
C LYS A 70 4.36 3.57 10.52
N LYS A 71 3.83 2.97 11.58
CA LYS A 71 3.04 3.69 12.59
C LYS A 71 3.98 4.67 13.30
N LYS A 72 3.67 5.96 13.22
CA LYS A 72 4.40 6.98 13.99
C LYS A 72 3.92 6.89 15.45
N ILE A 73 4.80 6.42 16.32
CA ILE A 73 4.64 6.48 17.78
C ILE A 73 5.30 7.80 18.19
N PHE A 74 4.54 8.69 18.83
CA PHE A 74 5.06 9.90 19.46
C PHE A 74 5.32 9.62 20.93
#